data_AF-A0AA40VMT1-F1
#
_entry.id   AF-A0AA40VMT1-F1
#
_cell.length_a   1.000
_cell.length_b   1.000
_cell.length_c   1.000
_cell.angle_alpha   90.00
_cell.angle_beta   90.00
_cell.angle_gamma   90.00
#
_symmetry.space_group_name_H-M   'P 1'
#
loop_
_entity.id
_entity.type
_entity.pdbx_description
1 polymer ?
#
loop_
_entity_poly.entity_id
_entity_poly.type
_entity_poly.pdbx_seq_one_letter_code
_entity_poly.pdbx_strand_id
1 'polypeptide(L)'
;MRWAIIGVAAVVLAGLTVAAWLLLASPGAPGAGMPATAPSSGASAGTPSDDDDAPPASDDGSSTETTPNAGPSPDSAPVDGSEVLPPADSAAPSNRLPPLPQPTPLVEAPLPENASARGKLVDGFPAVVAGPAPGDDVLESSITSDGTTMQAALTARTDDSPDAVAEHYRATWSTLGLAPTAGETVSATDPFTSVTLAITESGTGTVYTVFATLRTE
;
A
#
# COMPACT_ATOMS: atom_id res chain seq x y z
N MET A 1 22.96 -17.68 37.91
CA MET A 1 22.43 -17.38 36.56
C MET A 1 21.22 -16.46 36.72
N ARG A 2 21.44 -15.14 36.70
CA ARG A 2 20.41 -14.09 36.93
C ARG A 2 20.76 -12.86 36.10
N TRP A 3 20.68 -12.98 34.78
CA TRP A 3 20.89 -11.87 33.84
C TRP A 3 20.05 -12.14 32.59
N ALA A 4 18.74 -11.85 32.64
CA ALA A 4 17.85 -11.99 31.48
C ALA A 4 16.53 -11.20 31.64
N ILE A 5 16.54 -9.95 32.13
CA ILE A 5 15.32 -9.10 32.13
C ILE A 5 15.68 -7.61 32.04
N ILE A 6 16.48 -7.17 31.06
CA ILE A 6 16.62 -5.73 30.75
C ILE A 6 16.91 -5.60 29.25
N GLY A 7 15.89 -5.70 28.40
CA GLY A 7 16.08 -5.58 26.95
C GLY A 7 14.82 -5.31 26.13
N VAL A 8 13.70 -4.93 26.77
CA VAL A 8 12.41 -4.73 26.07
C VAL A 8 11.85 -3.31 26.29
N ALA A 9 12.51 -2.45 27.08
CA ALA A 9 11.99 -1.12 27.42
C ALA A 9 12.52 0.05 26.55
N ALA A 10 13.43 -0.18 25.59
CA ALA A 10 14.11 0.91 24.88
C ALA A 10 13.53 1.28 23.50
N VAL A 11 12.64 0.46 22.91
CA VAL A 11 12.21 0.64 21.51
C VAL A 11 11.00 1.57 21.36
N VAL A 12 10.21 1.81 22.41
CA VAL A 12 9.01 2.67 22.34
C VAL A 12 9.34 4.17 22.38
N LEU A 13 10.56 4.56 22.79
CA LEU A 13 10.97 5.97 22.91
C LEU A 13 11.61 6.58 21.66
N ALA A 14 11.98 5.78 20.66
CA ALA A 14 12.61 6.27 19.42
C ALA A 14 11.61 6.62 18.31
N GLY A 15 10.35 6.14 18.39
CA GLY A 15 9.31 6.44 17.39
C GLY A 15 8.62 7.79 17.56
N LEU A 16 8.72 8.44 18.74
CA LEU A 16 8.04 9.72 19.03
C LEU A 16 8.92 10.96 18.78
N THR A 17 10.21 10.81 18.50
CA THR A 17 11.12 11.97 18.32
C THR A 17 11.14 12.51 16.89
N VAL A 18 10.78 11.70 15.88
CA VAL A 18 10.82 12.14 14.47
C VAL A 18 9.62 13.05 14.13
N ALA A 19 8.43 12.79 14.68
CA ALA A 19 7.26 13.65 14.47
C ALA A 19 7.40 15.04 15.14
N ALA A 20 8.14 15.13 16.25
CA ALA A 20 8.39 16.39 16.94
C ALA A 20 9.45 17.27 16.23
N TRP A 21 10.35 16.68 15.46
CA TRP A 21 11.41 17.43 14.75
C TRP A 21 10.90 18.13 13.48
N LEU A 22 9.82 17.63 12.87
CA LEU A 22 9.23 18.24 11.67
C LEU A 22 8.39 19.50 11.97
N LEU A 23 7.98 19.70 13.23
CA LEU A 23 7.19 20.87 13.65
C LEU A 23 8.03 22.02 14.23
N LEU A 24 9.31 21.81 14.53
CA LEU A 24 10.17 22.82 15.17
C LEU A 24 11.21 23.49 14.24
N ALA A 25 11.34 23.03 13.00
CA ALA A 25 12.36 23.53 12.06
C ALA A 25 11.83 24.59 11.08
N SER A 26 11.07 25.58 11.58
CA SER A 26 10.78 26.82 10.83
C SER A 26 11.67 27.97 11.31
N PRO A 27 12.77 28.31 10.60
CA PRO A 27 13.56 29.49 10.91
C PRO A 27 13.27 30.67 9.98
N GLY A 28 12.98 31.84 10.57
CA GLY A 28 13.15 33.18 9.98
C GLY A 28 12.10 34.19 10.46
N ALA A 29 12.40 35.33 11.07
CA ALA A 29 13.64 35.99 11.48
C ALA A 29 13.33 37.08 12.54
N PRO A 30 14.31 37.54 13.35
CA PRO A 30 14.11 38.53 14.41
C PRO A 30 14.34 39.97 13.94
N GLY A 31 13.38 40.87 14.23
CA GLY A 31 13.51 42.33 14.10
C GLY A 31 13.39 43.00 15.47
N ALA A 32 14.39 43.77 15.84
CA ALA A 32 14.67 44.27 17.18
C ALA A 32 13.72 45.41 17.68
N GLY A 33 13.21 45.20 18.90
CA GLY A 33 13.09 46.14 20.03
C GLY A 33 12.50 47.55 19.87
N MET A 34 11.46 47.86 20.67
CA MET A 34 11.42 48.96 21.67
C MET A 34 10.06 49.02 22.42
N PRO A 35 9.92 49.78 23.54
CA PRO A 35 9.13 49.36 24.71
C PRO A 35 7.71 49.92 24.84
N ALA A 36 6.93 49.22 25.68
CA ALA A 36 5.83 49.63 26.56
C ALA A 36 4.98 50.85 26.18
N THR A 37 3.70 50.60 25.86
CA THR A 37 2.57 51.46 26.25
C THR A 37 1.25 50.67 26.20
N ALA A 38 0.63 50.41 27.36
CA ALA A 38 -0.83 50.28 27.46
C ALA A 38 -1.42 51.71 27.44
N PRO A 39 -2.62 52.00 26.91
CA PRO A 39 -3.87 51.29 27.24
C PRO A 39 -4.92 51.24 26.08
N SER A 40 -6.12 50.76 26.42
CA SER A 40 -7.43 51.24 25.95
C SER A 40 -8.31 50.22 25.25
N SER A 41 -9.44 49.98 25.92
CA SER A 41 -10.73 49.48 25.48
C SER A 41 -11.12 49.85 24.05
N GLY A 42 -11.73 48.89 23.36
CA GLY A 42 -12.41 49.09 22.08
C GLY A 42 -13.29 47.89 21.76
N ALA A 43 -14.57 47.99 22.12
CA ALA A 43 -15.62 47.11 21.66
C ALA A 43 -15.82 47.26 20.15
N SER A 44 -16.05 46.15 19.44
CA SER A 44 -16.86 46.15 18.21
C SER A 44 -17.37 44.74 17.93
N ALA A 45 -18.69 44.62 18.05
CA ALA A 45 -19.49 43.54 17.49
C ALA A 45 -19.56 43.72 15.96
N GLY A 46 -19.55 42.60 15.24
CA GLY A 46 -19.74 42.57 13.79
C GLY A 46 -20.08 41.16 13.31
N THR A 47 -21.38 40.82 13.35
CA THR A 47 -22.04 39.94 12.38
C THR A 47 -22.10 40.68 11.03
N PRO A 48 -21.99 40.04 9.85
CA PRO A 48 -23.20 39.48 9.21
C PRO A 48 -23.01 38.32 8.17
N SER A 49 -24.16 37.79 7.72
CA SER A 49 -24.47 37.12 6.43
C SER A 49 -23.99 35.65 6.27
N ASP A 50 -24.83 34.60 6.16
CA ASP A 50 -26.13 34.39 5.47
C ASP A 50 -26.12 34.77 3.98
N ASP A 51 -25.87 33.77 3.13
CA ASP A 51 -26.27 33.58 1.72
C ASP A 51 -25.88 32.10 1.39
N ASP A 52 -26.78 31.11 1.41
CA ASP A 52 -27.89 30.85 0.48
C ASP A 52 -27.39 30.60 -0.96
N ASP A 53 -27.15 29.33 -1.32
CA ASP A 53 -27.59 28.79 -2.62
C ASP A 53 -27.53 27.24 -2.57
N ALA A 54 -28.67 26.66 -2.25
CA ALA A 54 -28.94 25.24 -2.45
C ALA A 54 -29.60 25.04 -3.82
N PRO A 55 -29.05 24.23 -4.73
CA PRO A 55 -29.77 23.91 -5.96
C PRO A 55 -30.89 22.89 -5.69
N PRO A 56 -32.13 23.13 -6.20
CA PRO A 56 -33.20 22.15 -6.17
C PRO A 56 -33.06 21.06 -7.24
N ALA A 57 -33.61 19.90 -6.90
CA ALA A 57 -33.63 18.63 -7.62
C ALA A 57 -34.21 18.65 -9.04
N SER A 58 -33.85 17.66 -9.87
CA SER A 58 -34.78 16.78 -10.62
C SER A 58 -34.06 15.70 -11.46
N ASP A 59 -34.84 14.69 -11.83
CA ASP A 59 -34.63 13.56 -12.78
C ASP A 59 -33.97 12.31 -12.18
N ASP A 60 -34.73 11.33 -11.67
CA ASP A 60 -35.76 10.48 -12.32
C ASP A 60 -35.16 9.63 -13.45
N GLY A 61 -34.88 8.37 -13.12
CA GLY A 61 -34.09 7.47 -13.97
C GLY A 61 -34.32 6.00 -13.62
N SER A 62 -35.57 5.56 -13.79
CA SER A 62 -35.99 4.18 -14.12
C SER A 62 -35.23 3.02 -13.45
N SER A 63 -35.76 2.57 -12.31
CA SER A 63 -35.67 1.17 -11.90
C SER A 63 -36.48 0.32 -12.88
N THR A 64 -35.83 -0.34 -13.85
CA THR A 64 -36.46 -1.47 -14.55
C THR A 64 -36.59 -2.63 -13.58
N GLU A 65 -37.76 -2.71 -12.95
CA GLU A 65 -38.26 -3.87 -12.22
C GLU A 65 -38.35 -5.05 -13.21
N THR A 66 -37.35 -5.93 -13.20
CA THR A 66 -37.48 -7.23 -13.85
C THR A 66 -38.55 -8.01 -13.11
N THR A 67 -39.70 -8.16 -13.74
CA THR A 67 -40.81 -8.99 -13.30
C THR A 67 -40.26 -10.37 -12.91
N PRO A 68 -40.58 -10.91 -11.72
CA PRO A 68 -40.28 -12.30 -11.43
C PRO A 68 -41.00 -13.14 -12.47
N ASN A 69 -40.23 -13.86 -13.29
CA ASN A 69 -40.76 -14.85 -14.21
C ASN A 69 -41.64 -15.80 -13.40
N ALA A 70 -42.96 -15.75 -13.66
CA ALA A 70 -43.94 -16.58 -12.98
C ALA A 70 -43.51 -18.04 -13.11
N GLY A 71 -43.45 -18.72 -11.96
CA GLY A 71 -43.13 -20.15 -11.91
C GLY A 71 -44.08 -20.97 -12.79
N PRO A 72 -43.66 -22.16 -13.22
CA PRO A 72 -44.43 -23.00 -14.13
C PRO A 72 -45.84 -23.26 -13.57
N SER A 73 -46.84 -23.04 -14.43
CA SER A 73 -48.25 -23.27 -14.12
C SER A 73 -48.50 -24.75 -13.78
N PRO A 74 -49.23 -25.08 -12.69
CA PRO A 74 -49.36 -26.45 -12.18
C PRO A 74 -50.26 -27.40 -13.01
N ASP A 75 -50.64 -27.02 -14.24
CA ASP A 75 -51.58 -27.78 -15.08
C ASP A 75 -50.91 -28.50 -16.27
N SER A 76 -49.63 -28.86 -16.12
CA SER A 76 -48.95 -29.73 -17.09
C SER A 76 -49.10 -31.19 -16.66
N ALA A 77 -49.92 -31.94 -17.39
CA ALA A 77 -50.07 -33.38 -17.23
C ALA A 77 -48.70 -34.08 -17.24
N PRO A 78 -48.49 -35.14 -16.42
CA PRO A 78 -47.20 -35.83 -16.35
C PRO A 78 -46.86 -36.42 -17.71
N VAL A 79 -45.83 -35.88 -18.36
CA VAL A 79 -45.19 -36.52 -19.50
C VAL A 79 -44.41 -37.71 -18.98
N ASP A 80 -44.97 -38.90 -19.18
CA ASP A 80 -44.29 -40.16 -18.94
C ASP A 80 -43.17 -40.30 -20.00
N GLY A 81 -41.92 -40.45 -19.56
CA GLY A 81 -40.79 -40.67 -20.46
C GLY A 81 -39.61 -39.69 -20.41
N SER A 82 -39.23 -39.18 -19.23
CA SER A 82 -37.92 -38.55 -19.02
C SER A 82 -36.97 -39.53 -18.33
N GLU A 83 -36.74 -40.68 -18.96
CA GLU A 83 -35.72 -41.62 -18.50
C GLU A 83 -34.34 -41.05 -18.87
N VAL A 84 -33.67 -40.46 -17.88
CA VAL A 84 -32.30 -39.97 -18.02
C VAL A 84 -31.38 -41.19 -18.15
N LEU A 85 -30.75 -41.36 -19.30
CA LEU A 85 -29.73 -42.40 -19.49
C LEU A 85 -28.66 -42.27 -18.39
N PRO A 86 -28.26 -43.37 -17.70
CA PRO A 86 -27.18 -43.30 -16.75
C PRO A 86 -25.91 -42.77 -17.45
N PRO A 87 -25.14 -41.88 -16.79
CA PRO A 87 -23.92 -41.35 -17.38
C PRO A 87 -23.00 -42.52 -17.72
N ALA A 88 -22.61 -42.62 -19.01
CA ALA A 88 -21.67 -43.63 -19.47
C ALA A 88 -20.40 -43.58 -18.62
N ASP A 89 -19.89 -44.75 -18.21
CA ASP A 89 -18.71 -44.88 -17.36
C ASP A 89 -17.51 -44.13 -17.95
N SER A 90 -17.29 -42.95 -17.39
CA SER A 90 -16.04 -42.20 -17.26
C SER A 90 -14.92 -42.54 -18.26
N ALA A 91 -15.03 -42.00 -19.48
CA ALA A 91 -13.81 -41.59 -20.16
C ALA A 91 -13.24 -40.40 -19.37
N ALA A 92 -12.05 -40.57 -18.78
CA ALA A 92 -11.39 -39.49 -18.05
C ALA A 92 -11.36 -38.24 -18.94
N PRO A 93 -11.91 -37.10 -18.49
CA PRO A 93 -11.98 -35.91 -19.33
C PRO A 93 -10.56 -35.51 -19.71
N SER A 94 -10.25 -35.62 -21.00
CA SER A 94 -9.00 -35.13 -21.61
C SER A 94 -8.92 -33.59 -21.61
N ASN A 95 -9.96 -32.92 -21.12
CA ASN A 95 -10.09 -31.48 -21.01
C ASN A 95 -9.84 -31.00 -19.56
N ARG A 96 -8.68 -31.34 -19.00
CA ARG A 96 -8.25 -30.76 -17.72
C ARG A 96 -7.57 -29.43 -17.99
N LEU A 97 -7.90 -28.42 -17.18
CA LEU A 97 -7.21 -27.14 -17.19
C LEU A 97 -5.71 -27.36 -17.00
N PRO A 98 -4.85 -26.58 -17.68
CA PRO A 98 -3.43 -26.59 -17.39
C PRO A 98 -3.17 -26.39 -15.89
N PRO A 99 -2.16 -27.07 -15.32
CA PRO A 99 -1.80 -26.86 -13.91
C PRO A 99 -1.43 -25.40 -13.69
N LEU A 100 -1.96 -24.82 -12.61
CA LEU A 100 -1.58 -23.46 -12.21
C LEU A 100 -0.14 -23.45 -11.69
N PRO A 101 0.68 -22.47 -12.09
CA PRO A 101 2.02 -22.32 -11.54
C PRO A 101 1.93 -22.17 -10.02
N GLN A 102 2.79 -22.88 -9.30
CA GLN A 102 2.87 -22.75 -7.85
C GLN A 102 3.75 -21.52 -7.53
N PRO A 103 3.32 -20.64 -6.63
CA PRO A 103 4.14 -19.52 -6.20
C PRO A 103 5.39 -20.07 -5.51
N THR A 104 6.53 -19.40 -5.71
CA THR A 104 7.82 -19.78 -5.12
C THR A 104 8.34 -18.59 -4.32
N PRO A 105 8.84 -18.80 -3.09
CA PRO A 105 9.48 -17.76 -2.29
C PRO A 105 10.56 -16.99 -3.07
N LEU A 106 10.56 -15.66 -2.96
CA LEU A 106 11.59 -14.80 -3.56
C LEU A 106 12.88 -14.72 -2.71
N VAL A 107 12.84 -15.25 -1.49
CA VAL A 107 13.97 -15.27 -0.55
C VAL A 107 14.12 -16.65 0.05
N GLU A 108 15.36 -17.02 0.35
CA GLU A 108 15.72 -18.32 0.91
C GLU A 108 16.29 -18.17 2.32
N ALA A 109 16.15 -19.22 3.13
CA ALA A 109 16.80 -19.29 4.43
C ALA A 109 18.29 -19.68 4.29
N PRO A 110 19.18 -19.22 5.19
CA PRO A 110 18.91 -18.35 6.32
C PRO A 110 18.70 -16.89 5.90
N LEU A 111 17.71 -16.24 6.51
CA LEU A 111 17.50 -14.81 6.31
C LEU A 111 18.67 -13.98 6.87
N PRO A 112 19.01 -12.85 6.24
CA PRO A 112 20.06 -11.96 6.73
C PRO A 112 19.71 -11.39 8.11
N GLU A 113 20.73 -11.00 8.87
CA GLU A 113 20.55 -10.36 10.17
C GLU A 113 19.91 -8.96 10.05
N ASN A 114 19.31 -8.50 11.14
CA ASN A 114 18.72 -7.16 11.23
C ASN A 114 19.79 -6.09 10.98
N ALA A 115 19.55 -5.20 10.02
CA ALA A 115 20.50 -4.18 9.64
C ALA A 115 19.81 -2.90 9.16
N SER A 116 20.49 -1.77 9.28
CA SER A 116 20.09 -0.50 8.67
C SER A 116 21.31 0.27 8.18
N ALA A 117 21.14 1.01 7.08
CA ALA A 117 22.16 1.84 6.47
C ALA A 117 21.56 3.11 5.88
N ARG A 118 22.40 4.15 5.78
CA ARG A 118 22.07 5.42 5.13
C ARG A 118 23.03 5.66 3.97
N GLY A 119 22.53 6.21 2.87
CA GLY A 119 23.35 6.47 1.67
C GLY A 119 23.73 5.23 0.86
N LYS A 120 23.28 4.03 1.25
CA LYS A 120 23.59 2.76 0.60
C LYS A 120 22.59 1.67 0.99
N LEU A 121 22.59 0.58 0.23
CA LEU A 121 21.88 -0.65 0.59
C LEU A 121 22.61 -1.40 1.72
N VAL A 122 21.84 -1.98 2.63
CA VAL A 122 22.34 -2.96 3.61
C VAL A 122 22.72 -4.27 2.92
N ASP A 123 23.66 -5.00 3.51
CA ASP A 123 24.05 -6.31 2.99
C ASP A 123 22.88 -7.30 3.11
N GLY A 124 22.63 -8.07 2.05
CA GLY A 124 21.50 -9.00 1.99
C GLY A 124 20.15 -8.35 1.64
N PHE A 125 20.12 -7.06 1.28
CA PHE A 125 18.87 -6.39 0.87
C PHE A 125 18.26 -7.05 -0.36
N PRO A 126 16.93 -7.29 -0.39
CA PRO A 126 16.28 -7.97 -1.50
C PRO A 126 16.10 -7.02 -2.70
N ALA A 127 17.22 -6.67 -3.35
CA ALA A 127 17.26 -5.65 -4.39
C ALA A 127 16.41 -5.99 -5.63
N VAL A 128 16.16 -7.28 -5.88
CA VAL A 128 15.32 -7.74 -6.99
C VAL A 128 13.86 -7.30 -6.85
N VAL A 129 13.35 -7.20 -5.62
CA VAL A 129 11.94 -6.86 -5.35
C VAL A 129 11.76 -5.44 -4.83
N ALA A 130 12.69 -4.96 -4.00
CA ALA A 130 12.58 -3.68 -3.31
C ALA A 130 13.78 -2.74 -3.52
N GLY A 131 14.68 -3.06 -4.46
CA GLY A 131 15.86 -2.25 -4.74
C GLY A 131 15.51 -0.91 -5.39
N PRO A 132 16.46 0.05 -5.40
CA PRO A 132 16.28 1.35 -6.03
C PRO A 132 16.20 1.19 -7.56
N ALA A 133 15.50 2.11 -8.23
CA ALA A 133 15.55 2.16 -9.68
C ALA A 133 16.97 2.51 -10.16
N PRO A 134 17.36 2.12 -11.39
CA PRO A 134 18.70 2.37 -11.89
C PRO A 134 19.03 3.87 -11.95
N GLY A 135 20.05 4.29 -11.21
CA GLY A 135 20.50 5.69 -11.17
C GLY A 135 19.98 6.48 -9.96
N ASP A 136 19.11 5.90 -9.14
CA ASP A 136 18.55 6.56 -7.98
C ASP A 136 19.51 6.60 -6.78
N ASP A 137 19.39 7.66 -6.00
CA ASP A 137 20.15 7.86 -4.77
C ASP A 137 19.45 7.17 -3.58
N VAL A 138 20.10 6.18 -2.98
CA VAL A 138 19.60 5.54 -1.76
C VAL A 138 19.76 6.48 -0.57
N LEU A 139 18.66 6.86 0.07
CA LEU A 139 18.69 7.68 1.27
C LEU A 139 18.81 6.81 2.53
N GLU A 140 17.96 5.79 2.64
CA GLU A 140 17.92 4.87 3.77
C GLU A 140 17.51 3.48 3.31
N SER A 141 18.10 2.44 3.91
CA SER A 141 17.65 1.06 3.72
C SER A 141 17.71 0.30 5.03
N SER A 142 16.80 -0.65 5.21
CA SER A 142 16.78 -1.50 6.39
C SER A 142 16.20 -2.88 6.10
N ILE A 143 16.66 -3.86 6.87
CA ILE A 143 16.13 -5.22 6.92
C ILE A 143 15.83 -5.56 8.38
N THR A 144 14.68 -6.19 8.60
CA THR A 144 14.35 -6.86 9.85
C THR A 144 13.86 -8.28 9.54
N SER A 145 14.56 -9.28 10.05
CA SER A 145 14.24 -10.69 9.89
C SER A 145 13.79 -11.28 11.23
N ASP A 146 12.69 -12.05 11.20
CA ASP A 146 12.16 -12.82 12.32
C ASP A 146 11.69 -14.19 11.84
N GLY A 147 12.39 -15.25 12.26
CA GLY A 147 12.12 -16.61 11.83
C GLY A 147 12.21 -16.78 10.31
N THR A 148 11.06 -16.97 9.66
CA THR A 148 10.90 -17.19 8.22
C THR A 148 10.42 -15.95 7.47
N THR A 149 10.28 -14.82 8.16
CA THR A 149 9.78 -13.56 7.59
C THR A 149 10.87 -12.49 7.61
N MET A 150 11.02 -11.79 6.48
CA MET A 150 11.91 -10.65 6.31
C MET A 150 11.09 -9.42 5.90
N GLN A 151 11.29 -8.32 6.62
CA GLN A 151 10.79 -7.00 6.25
C GLN A 151 11.95 -6.18 5.71
N ALA A 152 11.74 -5.54 4.58
CA ALA A 152 12.71 -4.62 3.98
C ALA A 152 12.05 -3.27 3.72
N ALA A 153 12.78 -2.20 4.00
CA ALA A 153 12.36 -0.84 3.67
C ALA A 153 13.50 -0.14 2.93
N LEU A 154 13.16 0.55 1.85
CA LEU A 154 14.04 1.41 1.09
C LEU A 154 13.40 2.78 0.97
N THR A 155 14.17 3.84 1.25
CA THR A 155 13.84 5.21 0.84
C THR A 155 14.91 5.68 -0.12
N ALA A 156 14.50 6.15 -1.29
CA ALA A 156 15.40 6.64 -2.33
C ALA A 156 14.88 7.93 -2.96
N ARG A 157 15.77 8.62 -3.66
CA ARG A 157 15.51 9.86 -4.39
C ARG A 157 15.87 9.66 -5.86
N THR A 158 15.06 10.27 -6.72
CA THR A 158 15.30 10.33 -8.16
C THR A 158 14.88 11.68 -8.73
N ASP A 159 15.42 12.03 -9.88
CA ASP A 159 14.96 13.19 -10.68
C ASP A 159 13.79 12.81 -11.62
N ASP A 160 13.44 11.52 -11.70
CA ASP A 160 12.30 11.04 -12.46
C ASP A 160 10.96 11.49 -11.88
N SER A 161 9.92 11.51 -12.72
CA SER A 161 8.56 11.84 -12.29
C SER A 161 7.95 10.73 -11.42
N PRO A 162 6.98 11.05 -10.54
CA PRO A 162 6.26 10.05 -9.76
C PRO A 162 5.66 8.91 -10.60
N ASP A 163 5.12 9.25 -11.78
CA ASP A 163 4.54 8.27 -12.70
C ASP A 163 5.59 7.31 -13.28
N ALA A 164 6.79 7.80 -13.61
CA ALA A 164 7.88 6.98 -14.12
C ALA A 164 8.38 5.99 -13.05
N VAL A 165 8.49 6.44 -11.80
CA VAL A 165 8.83 5.56 -10.66
C VAL A 165 7.76 4.48 -10.46
N ALA A 166 6.48 4.87 -10.49
CA ALA A 166 5.37 3.93 -10.35
C ALA A 166 5.36 2.89 -11.49
N GLU A 167 5.56 3.32 -12.73
CA GLU A 167 5.64 2.44 -13.90
C GLU A 167 6.82 1.47 -13.81
N HIS A 168 8.00 1.94 -13.38
CA HIS A 168 9.16 1.11 -13.15
C HIS A 168 8.85 -0.04 -12.17
N TYR A 169 8.31 0.27 -10.99
CA TYR A 169 7.99 -0.77 -10.01
C TYR A 169 6.89 -1.71 -10.45
N ARG A 170 5.86 -1.22 -11.17
CA ARG A 170 4.85 -2.11 -11.77
C ARG A 170 5.49 -3.10 -12.73
N ALA A 171 6.36 -2.64 -13.62
CA ALA A 171 7.06 -3.51 -14.57
C ALA A 171 7.98 -4.52 -13.88
N THR A 172 8.74 -4.08 -12.87
CA THR A 172 9.61 -4.95 -12.07
C THR A 172 8.80 -6.03 -11.36
N TRP A 173 7.73 -5.66 -10.65
CA TRP A 173 6.90 -6.62 -9.92
C TRP A 173 6.14 -7.57 -10.84
N SER A 174 5.65 -7.09 -11.99
CA SER A 174 5.06 -7.97 -13.01
C SER A 174 6.04 -9.00 -13.57
N THR A 175 7.32 -8.64 -13.72
CA THR A 175 8.36 -9.58 -14.16
C THR A 175 8.61 -10.69 -13.12
N LEU A 176 8.35 -10.41 -11.84
CA LEU A 176 8.42 -11.38 -10.75
C LEU A 176 7.16 -12.25 -10.62
N GLY A 177 6.16 -12.04 -11.49
CA GLY A 177 4.88 -12.76 -11.41
C GLY A 177 3.91 -12.17 -10.38
N LEU A 178 4.22 -11.02 -9.79
CA LEU A 178 3.30 -10.30 -8.93
C LEU A 178 2.27 -9.52 -9.77
N ALA A 179 1.09 -9.30 -9.22
CA ALA A 179 0.03 -8.51 -9.84
C ALA A 179 -0.07 -7.13 -9.18
N PRO A 180 0.63 -6.10 -9.70
CA PRO A 180 0.60 -4.78 -9.10
C PRO A 180 -0.74 -4.06 -9.30
N THR A 181 -1.14 -3.23 -8.34
CA THR A 181 -2.34 -2.39 -8.42
C THR A 181 -2.16 -1.24 -9.41
N ALA A 182 -3.28 -0.85 -10.02
CA ALA A 182 -3.40 0.43 -10.72
C ALA A 182 -3.74 1.55 -9.73
N GLY A 183 -3.37 2.79 -10.05
CA GLY A 183 -3.67 3.97 -9.24
C GLY A 183 -2.44 4.61 -8.60
N GLU A 184 -2.70 5.57 -7.70
CA GLU A 184 -1.70 6.42 -7.04
C GLU A 184 -0.81 5.64 -6.06
N THR A 185 -1.40 4.70 -5.32
CA THR A 185 -0.64 3.75 -4.48
C THR A 185 -0.43 2.45 -5.25
N VAL A 186 0.85 2.10 -5.47
CA VAL A 186 1.21 0.83 -6.11
C VAL A 186 1.54 -0.19 -5.04
N SER A 187 0.84 -1.32 -5.04
CA SER A 187 1.15 -2.47 -4.20
C SER A 187 1.00 -3.75 -5.00
N ALA A 188 1.68 -4.81 -4.58
CA ALA A 188 1.54 -6.13 -5.17
C ALA A 188 1.67 -7.19 -4.08
N THR A 189 0.99 -8.32 -4.23
CA THR A 189 1.00 -9.39 -3.24
C THR A 189 0.91 -10.76 -3.88
N ASP A 190 1.56 -11.73 -3.25
CA ASP A 190 1.44 -13.17 -3.48
C ASP A 190 1.51 -13.90 -2.11
N PRO A 191 1.47 -15.25 -2.05
CA PRO A 191 1.51 -15.96 -0.78
C PRO A 191 2.79 -15.77 0.07
N PHE A 192 3.90 -15.36 -0.53
CA PHE A 192 5.21 -15.21 0.13
C PHE A 192 5.71 -13.76 0.15
N THR A 193 5.09 -12.85 -0.59
CA THR A 193 5.58 -11.50 -0.85
C THR A 193 4.44 -10.51 -0.78
N SER A 194 4.64 -9.43 -0.04
CA SER A 194 3.78 -8.24 -0.06
C SER A 194 4.65 -7.00 -0.19
N VAL A 195 4.38 -6.17 -1.19
CA VAL A 195 5.16 -4.97 -1.50
C VAL A 195 4.26 -3.77 -1.68
N THR A 196 4.73 -2.60 -1.25
CA THR A 196 4.01 -1.33 -1.41
C THR A 196 5.01 -0.22 -1.67
N LEU A 197 4.65 0.66 -2.61
CA LEU A 197 5.39 1.84 -3.01
C LEU A 197 4.58 3.07 -2.58
N ALA A 198 5.22 3.95 -1.83
CA ALA A 198 4.74 5.29 -1.53
C ALA A 198 5.65 6.30 -2.22
N ILE A 199 5.06 7.30 -2.88
CA ILE A 199 5.79 8.32 -3.64
C ILE A 199 5.42 9.69 -3.09
N THR A 200 6.40 10.58 -2.98
CA THR A 200 6.21 11.96 -2.54
C THR A 200 7.06 12.86 -3.42
N GLU A 201 6.40 13.77 -4.12
CA GLU A 201 7.09 14.79 -4.89
C GLU A 201 7.71 15.84 -3.96
N SER A 202 8.95 16.23 -4.23
CA SER A 202 9.64 17.28 -3.51
C SER A 202 10.17 18.32 -4.51
N GLY A 203 10.39 19.56 -4.06
CA GLY A 203 11.01 20.59 -4.92
C GLY A 203 12.43 20.27 -5.40
N THR A 204 13.00 19.14 -4.96
CA THR A 204 14.34 18.63 -5.32
C THR A 204 14.28 17.25 -5.99
N GLY A 205 13.15 16.90 -6.61
CA GLY A 205 12.92 15.61 -7.27
C GLY A 205 11.91 14.74 -6.54
N THR A 206 11.78 13.49 -6.95
CA THR A 206 10.85 12.51 -6.37
C THR A 206 11.53 11.72 -5.26
N VAL A 207 10.92 11.67 -4.08
CA VAL A 207 11.31 10.75 -3.00
C VAL A 207 10.29 9.64 -2.94
N TYR A 208 10.74 8.40 -2.91
CA TYR A 208 9.85 7.27 -2.77
C TYR A 208 10.35 6.30 -1.71
N THR A 209 9.40 5.55 -1.15
CA THR A 209 9.66 4.52 -0.16
C THR A 209 9.02 3.22 -0.61
N VAL A 210 9.82 2.14 -0.65
CA VAL A 210 9.36 0.78 -0.90
C VAL A 210 9.39 0.02 0.41
N PHE A 211 8.26 -0.58 0.76
CA PHE A 211 8.13 -1.53 1.86
C PHE A 211 7.87 -2.92 1.29
N ALA A 212 8.61 -3.91 1.75
CA ALA A 212 8.44 -5.30 1.37
C ALA A 212 8.37 -6.19 2.61
N THR A 213 7.48 -7.18 2.59
CA THR A 213 7.47 -8.32 3.52
C THR A 213 7.60 -9.58 2.68
N LEU A 214 8.59 -10.41 3.01
CA LEU A 214 9.01 -11.59 2.26
C LEU A 214 9.05 -12.79 3.19
N ARG A 215 8.66 -13.95 2.71
CA ARG A 215 8.64 -15.21 3.48
C ARG A 215 9.38 -16.30 2.75
N THR A 216 10.03 -17.18 3.50
CA THR A 216 10.72 -18.37 2.95
C THR A 216 9.81 -19.59 2.79
N GLU A 217 8.66 -19.61 3.48
CA GLU A 217 7.65 -20.69 3.48
C GLU A 217 6.27 -20.23 4.00
#